data_AF-U9TSY3-F1
#
_entry.id   AF-U9TSY3-F1
#
_cell.length_a   1.000
_cell.length_b   1.000
_cell.length_c   1.000
_cell.angle_alpha   90.00
_cell.angle_beta   90.00
_cell.angle_gamma   90.00
#
_symmetry.space_group_name_H-M   'P 1'
#
loop_
_entity.id
_entity.type
_entity.pdbx_description
1 polymer ?
#
loop_
_entity_poly.entity_id
_entity_poly.type
_entity_poly.pdbx_seq_one_letter_code
_entity_poly.pdbx_strand_id
1 'polypeptide(L)'
;AVSNPFSDSNSILKWIQEYSPVTGRQPLTLLVETFGARFTLCGRDDTIETLWNGGGTEQCSGILNRFKNFKNFSPTHPKQDRNFHPIPFLACGPGTGKSRFLQELVNIIRNKASNSGDQDIMSILGNAVFLNVTYGNGTEASDFDVNIGAEASIALRILFSYFVHGNKSFVGFRDKIGQENARGLTLSLVLRAIYLSKLKEDKNIYELAIIVGIDEINKLHDKNYDKFRDLINSVGSASCNFIVDLISEEIGSSIPEKTGKVFFVPVFAGTVEGPLQLIITKSMHPPLQLPLHLLDIEDMLKIACNLGFDENFIYRNNLFRRMISDVGGQVRALEIFYDRIWDASRTHRYDDIDLVDIMKSLEVELSIRYPFNKYVNMITPVLANAILDRPVDGDATLDENESISYKMLKSNGILSLEPVNTKFYIRIPYLWVRLLVKKAVNKSINKFWHGMIDPDEPFYCQNWEIFNVKFWALRYCLFSALGFKQIELKELLKGAHYSDNLDLNANVDIPDHESVSTHFLVNQFPPSDANYNMLNTEGITLLTDGGKTFNISLKDNGKIYKNGEGANGDGF
;
A
#
# COMPACT_ATOMS: atom_id res chain seq x y z
N ALA A 1 17.48 -35.99 -30.40
CA ALA A 1 17.05 -35.57 -29.06
C ALA A 1 17.97 -34.45 -28.62
N VAL A 2 17.47 -33.22 -28.50
CA VAL A 2 18.26 -32.13 -27.90
C VAL A 2 18.33 -32.44 -26.41
N SER A 3 19.53 -32.57 -25.86
CA SER A 3 19.75 -32.77 -24.42
C SER A 3 19.00 -31.68 -23.64
N ASN A 4 18.22 -32.05 -22.61
CA ASN A 4 17.54 -31.08 -21.76
C ASN A 4 18.59 -30.10 -21.19
N PRO A 5 18.55 -28.79 -21.52
CA PRO A 5 19.57 -27.83 -21.10
C PRO A 5 19.51 -27.55 -19.59
N PHE A 6 18.49 -28.04 -18.87
CA PHE A 6 18.28 -27.84 -17.44
C PHE A 6 18.64 -29.07 -16.59
N SER A 7 19.55 -29.94 -17.07
CA SER A 7 20.04 -31.09 -16.30
C SER A 7 20.85 -30.69 -15.06
N ASP A 8 21.58 -29.57 -15.12
CA ASP A 8 22.45 -29.05 -14.06
C ASP A 8 22.73 -27.56 -14.26
N SER A 9 23.13 -26.85 -13.19
CA SER A 9 23.33 -25.40 -13.22
C SER A 9 24.40 -24.91 -14.21
N ASN A 10 25.40 -25.72 -14.54
CA ASN A 10 26.44 -25.35 -15.52
C ASN A 10 25.88 -25.41 -16.95
N SER A 11 25.07 -26.42 -17.24
CA SER A 11 24.31 -26.52 -18.50
C SER A 11 23.36 -25.33 -18.67
N ILE A 12 22.65 -24.93 -17.60
CA ILE A 12 21.82 -23.70 -17.60
C ILE A 12 22.65 -22.48 -17.96
N LEU A 13 23.78 -22.29 -17.27
CA LEU A 13 24.63 -21.12 -17.44
C LEU A 13 25.20 -21.04 -18.87
N LYS A 14 25.63 -22.18 -19.43
CA LYS A 14 26.14 -22.25 -20.80
C LYS A 14 25.04 -21.93 -21.82
N TRP A 15 23.85 -22.46 -21.63
CA TRP A 15 22.72 -22.24 -22.54
C TRP A 15 22.21 -20.79 -22.47
N ILE A 16 22.12 -20.22 -21.27
CA ILE A 16 21.50 -18.90 -21.08
C ILE A 16 22.40 -17.72 -21.46
N GLN A 17 23.71 -17.95 -21.61
CA GLN A 17 24.66 -16.94 -22.10
C GLN A 17 24.26 -16.37 -23.48
N GLU A 18 23.64 -17.18 -24.35
CA GLU A 18 23.13 -16.75 -25.66
C GLU A 18 21.94 -15.77 -25.57
N TYR A 19 21.33 -15.67 -24.38
CA TYR A 19 20.16 -14.84 -24.11
C TYR A 19 20.52 -13.61 -23.27
N SER A 20 21.76 -13.48 -22.82
CA SER A 20 22.22 -12.34 -22.04
C SER A 20 22.23 -11.05 -22.87
N PRO A 21 21.85 -9.89 -22.30
CA PRO A 21 21.87 -8.63 -23.04
C PRO A 21 23.29 -8.24 -23.44
N VAL A 22 23.45 -7.72 -24.66
CA VAL A 22 24.76 -7.32 -25.25
C VAL A 22 25.40 -6.17 -24.46
N THR A 23 24.58 -5.29 -23.88
CA THR A 23 25.02 -4.14 -23.08
C THR A 23 25.31 -4.48 -21.61
N GLY A 24 25.36 -5.77 -21.26
CA GLY A 24 25.46 -6.22 -19.86
C GLY A 24 24.08 -6.36 -19.18
N ARG A 25 24.06 -6.96 -17.99
CA ARG A 25 22.82 -7.22 -17.24
C ARG A 25 22.10 -5.91 -16.92
N GLN A 26 20.80 -5.86 -17.21
CA GLN A 26 19.96 -4.74 -16.83
C GLN A 26 19.68 -4.75 -15.32
N PRO A 27 19.48 -3.56 -14.70
CA PRO A 27 19.64 -3.42 -13.25
C PRO A 27 18.56 -4.11 -12.43
N LEU A 28 17.32 -4.22 -12.93
CA LEU A 28 16.19 -4.92 -12.30
C LEU A 28 14.99 -4.91 -13.27
N THR A 29 14.12 -5.93 -13.20
CA THR A 29 12.80 -5.86 -13.84
C THR A 29 11.97 -4.75 -13.17
N LEU A 30 11.45 -3.82 -13.97
CA LEU A 30 10.55 -2.76 -13.49
C LEU A 30 9.16 -3.35 -13.22
N LEU A 31 8.63 -3.08 -12.02
CA LEU A 31 7.26 -3.44 -11.65
C LEU A 31 6.30 -2.26 -11.83
N VAL A 32 6.83 -1.03 -11.79
CA VAL A 32 6.08 0.20 -11.99
C VAL A 32 6.79 1.04 -13.05
N GLU A 33 6.12 1.24 -14.18
CA GLU A 33 6.58 2.08 -15.30
C GLU A 33 5.68 3.31 -15.51
N THR A 34 4.60 3.42 -14.76
CA THR A 34 3.66 4.56 -14.80
C THR A 34 4.23 5.77 -14.06
N PHE A 35 3.54 6.92 -14.07
CA PHE A 35 3.99 8.17 -13.45
C PHE A 35 4.43 8.02 -11.98
N GLY A 36 3.79 7.12 -11.24
CA GLY A 36 4.10 6.79 -9.85
C GLY A 36 5.51 6.21 -9.64
N ALA A 37 6.19 5.77 -10.71
CA ALA A 37 7.60 5.38 -10.65
C ALA A 37 8.54 6.55 -10.29
N ARG A 38 8.06 7.79 -10.39
CA ARG A 38 8.79 9.01 -10.02
C ARG A 38 8.58 9.40 -8.55
N PHE A 39 7.65 8.76 -7.84
CA PHE A 39 7.31 9.14 -6.48
C PHE A 39 8.46 8.80 -5.53
N THR A 40 8.84 9.73 -4.68
CA THR A 40 9.67 9.39 -3.53
C THR A 40 8.92 8.40 -2.63
N LEU A 41 9.63 7.39 -2.13
CA LEU A 41 9.04 6.45 -1.19
C LEU A 41 8.84 7.15 0.16
N CYS A 42 7.59 7.42 0.53
CA CYS A 42 7.20 8.13 1.75
C CYS A 42 6.18 7.31 2.55
N GLY A 43 6.08 7.53 3.87
CA GLY A 43 5.17 6.81 4.76
C GLY A 43 5.39 5.29 4.85
N ARG A 44 6.63 4.81 4.70
CA ARG A 44 6.96 3.36 4.68
C ARG A 44 7.96 2.95 5.76
N ASP A 45 8.26 3.82 6.71
CA ASP A 45 9.28 3.56 7.72
C ASP A 45 8.93 2.32 8.55
N ASP A 46 7.70 2.21 9.03
CA ASP A 46 7.20 1.06 9.79
C ASP A 46 7.30 -0.25 8.99
N THR A 47 6.99 -0.19 7.69
CA THR A 47 7.12 -1.32 6.76
C THR A 47 8.57 -1.75 6.62
N ILE A 48 9.48 -0.78 6.47
CA ILE A 48 10.93 -0.99 6.32
C ILE A 48 11.51 -1.56 7.62
N GLU A 49 11.11 -1.01 8.77
CA GLU A 49 11.51 -1.49 10.09
C GLU A 49 11.03 -2.92 10.31
N THR A 50 9.78 -3.23 9.98
CA THR A 50 9.23 -4.59 10.10
C THR A 50 9.98 -5.57 9.19
N LEU A 51 10.31 -5.18 7.95
CA LEU A 51 11.10 -6.02 7.04
C LEU A 51 12.52 -6.26 7.58
N TRP A 52 13.18 -5.22 8.09
CA TRP A 52 14.58 -5.27 8.50
C TRP A 52 14.76 -5.95 9.87
N ASN A 53 14.02 -5.49 10.88
CA ASN A 53 14.14 -5.91 12.27
C ASN A 53 13.14 -7.02 12.64
N GLY A 54 11.96 -7.05 12.00
CA GLY A 54 10.91 -8.02 12.29
C GLY A 54 9.75 -7.48 13.10
N GLY A 55 8.86 -8.36 13.54
CA GLY A 55 7.64 -8.04 14.30
C GLY A 55 7.81 -7.95 15.83
N GLY A 56 9.04 -7.78 16.32
CA GLY A 56 9.33 -7.62 17.76
C GLY A 56 9.38 -8.91 18.60
N THR A 57 9.16 -10.09 18.02
CA THR A 57 9.38 -11.40 18.67
C THR A 57 10.49 -12.19 17.97
N GLU A 58 11.15 -13.12 18.68
CA GLU A 58 12.23 -13.94 18.10
C GLU A 58 11.77 -14.76 16.87
N GLN A 59 10.50 -15.18 16.86
CA GLN A 59 9.86 -15.96 15.79
C GLN A 59 9.42 -15.10 14.58
N CYS A 60 9.36 -13.79 14.74
CA CYS A 60 9.08 -12.83 13.66
C CYS A 60 10.36 -12.09 13.24
N SER A 61 11.49 -12.78 13.18
CA SER A 61 12.80 -12.22 12.85
C SER A 61 12.85 -11.58 11.45
N GLY A 62 13.21 -10.30 11.37
CA GLY A 62 13.45 -9.63 10.08
C GLY A 62 14.74 -10.08 9.37
N ILE A 63 15.06 -9.44 8.25
CA ILE A 63 16.26 -9.74 7.44
C ILE A 63 17.54 -9.75 8.29
N LEU A 64 17.67 -8.82 9.24
CA LEU A 64 18.86 -8.68 10.06
C LEU A 64 19.14 -9.93 10.91
N ASN A 65 18.15 -10.40 11.66
CA ASN A 65 18.31 -11.58 12.51
C ASN A 65 18.45 -12.86 11.69
N ARG A 66 17.74 -12.96 10.56
CA ARG A 66 17.92 -14.04 9.60
C ARG A 66 19.35 -14.10 9.06
N PHE A 67 19.92 -12.95 8.73
CA PHE A 67 21.31 -12.85 8.26
C PHE A 67 22.33 -13.25 9.34
N LYS A 68 22.13 -12.81 10.59
CA LYS A 68 22.97 -13.23 11.72
C LYS A 68 22.94 -14.75 11.93
N ASN A 69 21.77 -15.37 11.78
CA ASN A 69 21.64 -16.83 11.83
C ASN A 69 22.34 -17.51 10.64
N PHE A 70 22.26 -16.92 9.45
CA PHE A 70 22.97 -17.39 8.26
C PHE A 70 24.49 -17.37 8.44
N LYS A 71 25.06 -16.32 9.03
CA LYS A 71 26.51 -16.22 9.31
C LYS A 71 27.00 -17.24 10.33
N ASN A 72 26.20 -17.47 11.38
CA ASN A 72 26.54 -18.41 12.44
C ASN A 72 26.20 -19.88 12.09
N PHE A 73 25.78 -20.15 10.85
CA PHE A 73 25.43 -21.49 10.42
C PHE A 73 26.66 -22.40 10.36
N SER A 74 26.53 -23.59 10.96
CA SER A 74 27.47 -24.70 10.84
C SER A 74 26.76 -25.96 10.30
N PRO A 75 27.38 -26.73 9.39
CA PRO A 75 26.85 -28.01 8.91
C PRO A 75 26.55 -29.02 10.03
N THR A 76 27.21 -28.88 11.19
CA THR A 76 27.02 -29.77 12.35
C THR A 76 25.88 -29.35 13.27
N HIS A 77 25.40 -28.11 13.17
CA HIS A 77 24.29 -27.57 13.97
C HIS A 77 23.42 -26.66 13.10
N PRO A 78 22.72 -27.21 12.10
CA PRO A 78 21.90 -26.40 11.22
C PRO A 78 20.73 -25.82 12.01
N LYS A 79 20.64 -24.49 12.13
CA LYS A 79 19.37 -23.82 12.43
C LYS A 79 18.48 -23.88 11.18
N GLN A 80 18.05 -25.10 10.81
CA GLN A 80 17.09 -25.38 9.74
C GLN A 80 15.64 -25.16 10.19
N ASP A 81 15.43 -24.76 11.45
CA ASP A 81 14.10 -24.52 11.97
C ASP A 81 13.45 -23.35 11.22
N ARG A 82 12.37 -23.67 10.50
CA ARG A 82 11.56 -22.75 9.70
C ARG A 82 11.05 -21.55 10.51
N ASN A 83 10.95 -21.69 11.84
CA ASN A 83 10.57 -20.61 12.76
C ASN A 83 11.54 -19.43 12.76
N PHE A 84 12.81 -19.62 12.36
CA PHE A 84 13.77 -18.52 12.24
C PHE A 84 13.83 -17.91 10.84
N HIS A 85 12.99 -18.38 9.91
CA HIS A 85 12.98 -17.94 8.51
C HIS A 85 11.55 -17.52 8.12
N PRO A 86 11.01 -16.48 8.76
CA PRO A 86 9.72 -15.96 8.38
C PRO A 86 9.75 -15.44 6.94
N ILE A 87 8.58 -15.51 6.30
CA ILE A 87 8.38 -15.06 4.92
C ILE A 87 7.68 -13.69 4.95
N PRO A 88 8.38 -12.61 4.57
CA PRO A 88 7.80 -11.28 4.42
C PRO A 88 6.74 -11.27 3.32
N PHE A 89 5.59 -10.65 3.59
CA PHE A 89 4.55 -10.46 2.57
C PHE A 89 3.78 -9.15 2.73
N LEU A 90 3.42 -8.56 1.59
CA LEU A 90 2.57 -7.37 1.45
C LEU A 90 1.21 -7.82 0.93
N ALA A 91 0.19 -7.84 1.79
CA ALA A 91 -1.17 -8.16 1.39
C ALA A 91 -2.11 -6.98 1.62
N CYS A 92 -2.32 -6.20 0.55
CA CYS A 92 -3.10 -4.97 0.59
C CYS A 92 -3.87 -4.79 -0.72
N GLY A 93 -4.96 -4.01 -0.67
CA GLY A 93 -5.78 -3.74 -1.84
C GLY A 93 -5.02 -3.13 -3.04
N PRO A 94 -5.59 -3.17 -4.25
CA PRO A 94 -5.03 -2.51 -5.43
C PRO A 94 -4.74 -1.03 -5.19
N GLY A 95 -3.58 -0.56 -5.67
CA GLY A 95 -3.22 0.86 -5.63
C GLY A 95 -2.59 1.38 -4.33
N THR A 96 -2.20 0.48 -3.41
CA THR A 96 -1.54 0.81 -2.12
C THR A 96 -0.03 0.98 -2.20
N GLY A 97 0.59 0.74 -3.37
CA GLY A 97 2.03 0.90 -3.58
C GLY A 97 2.90 -0.35 -3.36
N LYS A 98 2.30 -1.56 -3.33
CA LYS A 98 3.02 -2.85 -3.19
C LYS A 98 4.16 -3.02 -4.20
N SER A 99 3.86 -2.93 -5.49
CA SER A 99 4.82 -3.09 -6.59
C SER A 99 5.94 -2.05 -6.52
N ARG A 100 5.60 -0.81 -6.13
CA ARG A 100 6.58 0.26 -5.90
C ARG A 100 7.51 -0.07 -4.74
N PHE A 101 6.98 -0.55 -3.62
CA PHE A 101 7.78 -0.96 -2.48
C PHE A 101 8.75 -2.09 -2.83
N LEU A 102 8.29 -3.13 -3.56
CA LEU A 102 9.16 -4.20 -4.04
C LEU A 102 10.30 -3.68 -4.93
N GLN A 103 9.99 -2.75 -5.84
CA GLN A 103 10.99 -2.12 -6.71
C GLN A 103 12.06 -1.33 -5.94
N GLU A 104 11.70 -0.76 -4.78
CA GLU A 104 12.62 0.00 -3.92
C GLU A 104 13.42 -0.86 -2.92
N LEU A 105 13.20 -2.18 -2.87
CA LEU A 105 13.93 -3.09 -1.95
C LEU A 105 15.45 -2.94 -2.04
N VAL A 106 15.97 -2.70 -3.25
CA VAL A 106 17.41 -2.47 -3.48
C VAL A 106 17.92 -1.27 -2.69
N ASN A 107 17.22 -0.14 -2.75
CA ASN A 107 17.63 1.09 -2.07
C ASN A 107 17.42 0.97 -0.57
N ILE A 108 16.28 0.41 -0.16
CA ILE A 108 15.94 0.18 1.25
C ILE A 108 17.03 -0.66 1.94
N ILE A 109 17.37 -1.82 1.37
CA ILE A 109 18.27 -2.78 2.00
C ILE A 109 19.72 -2.30 1.96
N ARG A 110 20.16 -1.66 0.85
CA ARG A 110 21.49 -1.05 0.78
C ARG A 110 21.65 0.05 1.83
N ASN A 111 20.67 0.94 1.97
CA ASN A 111 20.72 2.00 2.98
C ASN A 111 20.78 1.42 4.40
N LYS A 112 19.96 0.41 4.72
CA LYS A 112 20.02 -0.27 6.02
C LYS A 112 21.35 -0.98 6.25
N ALA A 113 21.91 -1.63 5.23
CA ALA A 113 23.20 -2.30 5.33
C ALA A 113 24.35 -1.31 5.58
N SER A 114 24.41 -0.21 4.82
CA SER A 114 25.42 0.85 5.01
C SER A 114 25.33 1.51 6.39
N ASN A 115 24.12 1.68 6.92
CA ASN A 115 23.91 2.29 8.24
C ASN A 115 24.08 1.31 9.42
N SER A 116 24.32 0.02 9.16
CA SER A 116 24.40 -1.00 10.22
C SER A 116 25.72 -0.94 11.02
N GLY A 117 26.78 -0.40 10.43
CA GLY A 117 28.14 -0.41 11.01
C GLY A 117 28.84 -1.77 10.99
N ASP A 118 28.17 -2.84 10.54
CA ASP A 118 28.69 -4.21 10.47
C ASP A 118 29.26 -4.49 9.08
N GLN A 119 30.53 -4.91 9.03
CA GLN A 119 31.26 -5.13 7.77
C GLN A 119 30.73 -6.32 6.97
N ASP A 120 30.23 -7.37 7.63
CA ASP A 120 29.65 -8.53 6.95
C ASP A 120 28.30 -8.17 6.34
N ILE A 121 27.48 -7.40 7.06
CA ILE A 121 26.22 -6.88 6.54
C ILE A 121 26.47 -5.98 5.34
N MET A 122 27.38 -5.02 5.46
CA MET A 122 27.67 -4.07 4.40
C MET A 122 28.23 -4.77 3.14
N SER A 123 29.13 -5.73 3.31
CA SER A 123 29.76 -6.44 2.18
C SER A 123 28.81 -7.41 1.49
N ILE A 124 27.90 -8.09 2.21
CA ILE A 124 27.03 -9.13 1.63
C ILE A 124 25.66 -8.57 1.26
N LEU A 125 24.97 -7.88 2.18
CA LEU A 125 23.64 -7.31 1.90
C LEU A 125 23.74 -6.03 1.05
N GLY A 126 24.79 -5.23 1.21
CA GLY A 126 25.03 -4.06 0.35
C GLY A 126 25.27 -4.43 -1.12
N ASN A 127 25.89 -5.60 -1.36
CA ASN A 127 26.18 -6.13 -2.69
C ASN A 127 25.22 -7.25 -3.12
N ALA A 128 24.08 -7.39 -2.46
CA ALA A 128 23.11 -8.43 -2.78
C ALA A 128 22.61 -8.34 -4.23
N VAL A 129 22.22 -9.49 -4.78
CA VAL A 129 21.48 -9.58 -6.04
C VAL A 129 20.01 -9.32 -5.75
N PHE A 130 19.46 -8.26 -6.33
CA PHE A 130 18.06 -7.91 -6.22
C PHE A 130 17.32 -8.29 -7.50
N LEU A 131 16.19 -8.96 -7.36
CA LEU A 131 15.35 -9.35 -8.49
C LEU A 131 13.90 -9.03 -8.20
N ASN A 132 13.21 -8.59 -9.24
CA ASN A 132 11.76 -8.50 -9.23
C ASN A 132 11.21 -9.50 -10.22
N VAL A 133 10.16 -10.21 -9.81
CA VAL A 133 9.38 -11.10 -10.66
C VAL A 133 7.91 -10.82 -10.39
N THR A 134 7.07 -11.01 -11.40
CA THR A 134 5.64 -10.78 -11.27
C THR A 134 4.86 -11.91 -11.92
N TYR A 135 3.67 -12.16 -11.40
CA TYR A 135 2.62 -12.95 -12.05
C TYR A 135 1.55 -12.06 -12.69
N GLY A 136 1.86 -10.77 -12.80
CA GLY A 136 1.01 -9.74 -13.35
C GLY A 136 1.32 -9.36 -14.78
N ASN A 137 0.99 -8.12 -15.14
CA ASN A 137 1.05 -7.59 -16.49
C ASN A 137 2.39 -7.94 -17.19
N GLY A 138 2.30 -8.40 -18.44
CA GLY A 138 3.45 -8.80 -19.26
C GLY A 138 3.99 -10.20 -18.96
N THR A 139 3.70 -10.77 -17.79
CA THR A 139 4.14 -12.11 -17.40
C THR A 139 3.05 -12.87 -16.62
N GLU A 140 1.79 -12.72 -17.02
CA GLU A 140 0.63 -13.19 -16.25
C GLU A 140 0.67 -14.68 -15.95
N ALA A 141 0.14 -15.07 -14.79
CA ALA A 141 -0.06 -16.48 -14.45
C ALA A 141 -0.99 -17.17 -15.47
N SER A 142 -0.54 -18.30 -16.00
CA SER A 142 -1.19 -19.03 -17.07
C SER A 142 -1.21 -20.53 -16.79
N ASP A 143 -1.93 -21.29 -17.61
CA ASP A 143 -2.00 -22.75 -17.46
C ASP A 143 -0.62 -23.40 -17.69
N PHE A 144 0.28 -22.73 -18.41
CA PHE A 144 1.68 -23.12 -18.52
C PHE A 144 2.34 -23.23 -17.15
N ASP A 145 2.16 -22.23 -16.27
CA ASP A 145 2.76 -22.19 -14.94
C ASP A 145 2.26 -23.35 -14.06
N VAL A 146 0.97 -23.69 -14.17
CA VAL A 146 0.37 -24.84 -13.48
C VAL A 146 0.94 -26.16 -14.02
N ASN A 147 1.10 -26.27 -15.34
CA ASN A 147 1.55 -27.49 -16.02
C ASN A 147 3.03 -27.80 -15.81
N ILE A 148 3.89 -26.79 -15.62
CA ILE A 148 5.31 -26.99 -15.30
C ILE A 148 5.55 -27.21 -13.81
N GLY A 149 4.59 -26.81 -12.96
CA GLY A 149 4.73 -26.82 -11.51
C GLY A 149 5.17 -25.46 -10.98
N ALA A 150 4.69 -25.11 -9.80
CA ALA A 150 4.84 -23.75 -9.29
C ALA A 150 6.29 -23.38 -8.94
N GLU A 151 7.09 -24.33 -8.45
CA GLU A 151 8.53 -24.12 -8.23
C GLU A 151 9.25 -23.84 -9.56
N ALA A 152 9.00 -24.64 -10.59
CA ALA A 152 9.56 -24.43 -11.92
C ALA A 152 9.14 -23.07 -12.50
N SER A 153 7.88 -22.67 -12.29
CA SER A 153 7.37 -21.35 -12.69
C SER A 153 8.14 -20.19 -12.06
N ILE A 154 8.34 -20.19 -10.74
CA ILE A 154 9.11 -19.13 -10.09
C ILE A 154 10.59 -19.17 -10.48
N ALA A 155 11.17 -20.36 -10.61
CA ALA A 155 12.55 -20.56 -11.03
C ALA A 155 12.77 -19.99 -12.44
N LEU A 156 11.85 -20.26 -13.37
CA LEU A 156 11.88 -19.73 -14.73
C LEU A 156 11.84 -18.19 -14.75
N ARG A 157 11.04 -17.57 -13.88
CA ARG A 157 10.91 -16.11 -13.78
C ARG A 157 12.15 -15.46 -13.18
N ILE A 158 12.74 -16.07 -12.14
CA ILE A 158 14.02 -15.62 -11.56
C ILE A 158 15.13 -15.73 -12.60
N LEU A 159 15.20 -16.86 -13.31
CA LEU A 159 16.16 -17.10 -14.37
C LEU A 159 16.04 -16.06 -15.50
N PHE A 160 14.81 -15.78 -15.95
CA PHE A 160 14.53 -14.72 -16.91
C PHE A 160 14.94 -13.34 -16.40
N SER A 161 14.52 -12.97 -15.19
CA SER A 161 14.76 -11.65 -14.59
C SER A 161 16.27 -11.37 -14.46
N TYR A 162 17.06 -12.37 -14.08
CA TYR A 162 18.51 -12.20 -13.88
C TYR A 162 19.32 -12.23 -15.20
N PHE A 163 19.02 -13.16 -16.10
CA PHE A 163 19.88 -13.40 -17.27
C PHE A 163 19.34 -12.85 -18.59
N VAL A 164 18.03 -12.60 -18.73
CA VAL A 164 17.40 -12.39 -20.04
C VAL A 164 16.64 -11.06 -20.14
N HIS A 165 16.19 -10.53 -19.01
CA HIS A 165 15.46 -9.26 -18.98
C HIS A 165 16.23 -8.14 -19.69
N GLY A 166 15.51 -7.33 -20.48
CA GLY A 166 16.07 -6.31 -21.35
C GLY A 166 16.49 -6.79 -22.75
N ASN A 167 16.48 -8.10 -23.02
CA ASN A 167 16.80 -8.66 -24.35
C ASN A 167 15.58 -9.27 -25.06
N LYS A 168 14.75 -10.04 -24.34
CA LYS A 168 13.56 -10.71 -24.90
C LYS A 168 12.36 -10.55 -23.98
N SER A 169 11.15 -10.68 -24.53
CA SER A 169 9.93 -10.79 -23.72
C SER A 169 9.90 -12.12 -22.99
N PHE A 170 9.24 -12.15 -21.82
CA PHE A 170 9.09 -13.37 -21.03
C PHE A 170 8.36 -14.46 -21.80
N VAL A 171 7.27 -14.11 -22.49
CA VAL A 171 6.49 -15.04 -23.33
C VAL A 171 7.38 -15.67 -24.40
N GLY A 172 8.16 -14.86 -25.13
CA GLY A 172 9.07 -15.36 -26.16
C GLY A 172 10.20 -16.22 -25.60
N PHE A 173 10.66 -15.95 -24.38
CA PHE A 173 11.65 -16.77 -23.69
C PHE A 173 11.07 -18.12 -23.23
N ARG A 174 9.89 -18.08 -22.59
CA ARG A 174 9.12 -19.25 -22.15
C ARG A 174 8.85 -20.21 -23.30
N ASP A 175 8.37 -19.68 -24.43
CA ASP A 175 7.99 -20.50 -25.59
C ASP A 175 9.22 -21.16 -26.24
N LYS A 176 10.38 -20.51 -26.20
CA LYS A 176 11.65 -21.10 -26.66
C LYS A 176 12.16 -22.23 -25.77
N ILE A 177 11.98 -22.10 -24.45
CA ILE A 177 12.35 -23.15 -23.50
C ILE A 177 11.45 -24.37 -23.70
N GLY A 178 10.15 -24.15 -23.85
CA GLY A 178 9.15 -25.20 -23.98
C GLY A 178 8.83 -25.88 -22.64
N GLN A 179 7.63 -26.44 -22.56
CA GLN A 179 7.06 -26.94 -21.29
C GLN A 179 7.87 -28.09 -20.66
N GLU A 180 8.29 -29.07 -21.45
CA GLU A 180 9.00 -30.25 -20.92
C GLU A 180 10.37 -29.92 -20.34
N ASN A 181 11.09 -28.98 -20.94
CA ASN A 181 12.36 -28.53 -20.40
C ASN A 181 12.15 -27.67 -19.14
N ALA A 182 11.15 -26.77 -19.17
CA ALA A 182 10.82 -25.93 -18.02
C ALA A 182 10.41 -26.74 -16.77
N ARG A 183 9.74 -27.88 -16.93
CA ARG A 183 9.38 -28.79 -15.82
C ARG A 183 10.57 -29.26 -14.99
N GLY A 184 11.76 -29.34 -15.60
CA GLY A 184 12.99 -29.74 -14.90
C GLY A 184 13.61 -28.63 -14.06
N LEU A 185 13.14 -27.39 -14.17
CA LEU A 185 13.68 -26.26 -13.40
C LEU A 185 13.28 -26.37 -11.93
N THR A 186 14.27 -26.22 -11.06
CA THR A 186 14.07 -26.08 -9.62
C THR A 186 14.63 -24.75 -9.15
N LEU A 187 14.14 -24.25 -8.02
CA LEU A 187 14.66 -23.01 -7.45
C LEU A 187 16.15 -23.16 -7.10
N SER A 188 16.54 -24.34 -6.60
CA SER A 188 17.93 -24.70 -6.32
C SER A 188 18.83 -24.54 -7.55
N LEU A 189 18.43 -25.11 -8.69
CA LEU A 189 19.24 -25.05 -9.92
C LEU A 189 19.50 -23.61 -10.36
N VAL A 190 18.49 -22.74 -10.25
CA VAL A 190 18.57 -21.34 -10.67
C VAL A 190 19.39 -20.49 -9.68
N LEU A 191 19.19 -20.64 -8.37
CA LEU A 191 19.98 -19.94 -7.36
C LEU A 191 21.47 -20.31 -7.46
N ARG A 192 21.78 -21.60 -7.69
CA ARG A 192 23.15 -22.05 -7.97
C ARG A 192 23.70 -21.46 -9.28
N ALA A 193 22.90 -21.39 -10.35
CA ALA A 193 23.35 -20.78 -11.61
C ALA A 193 23.67 -19.28 -11.44
N ILE A 194 22.90 -18.54 -10.65
CA ILE A 194 23.18 -17.14 -10.29
C ILE A 194 24.49 -17.04 -9.49
N TYR A 195 24.65 -17.89 -8.46
CA TYR A 195 25.87 -17.92 -7.66
C TYR A 195 27.12 -18.22 -8.50
N LEU A 196 27.09 -19.26 -9.34
CA LEU A 196 28.20 -19.60 -10.24
C LEU A 196 28.50 -18.48 -11.23
N SER A 197 27.47 -17.76 -11.69
CA SER A 197 27.70 -16.58 -12.52
C SER A 197 28.39 -15.45 -11.76
N LYS A 198 28.07 -15.23 -10.49
CA LYS A 198 28.73 -14.23 -9.66
C LYS A 198 30.16 -14.62 -9.31
N LEU A 199 30.40 -15.90 -9.06
CA LEU A 199 31.75 -16.43 -8.83
C LEU A 199 32.68 -16.22 -10.05
N LYS A 200 32.13 -16.24 -11.28
CA LYS A 200 32.89 -15.90 -12.50
C LYS A 200 33.27 -14.41 -12.58
N GLU A 201 32.45 -13.53 -12.01
CA GLU A 201 32.71 -12.07 -11.96
C GLU A 201 33.70 -11.73 -10.84
N ASP A 202 33.54 -12.36 -9.68
CA ASP A 202 34.42 -12.21 -8.53
C ASP A 202 34.72 -13.59 -7.92
N LYS A 203 35.95 -14.05 -8.14
CA LYS A 203 36.43 -15.37 -7.72
C LYS A 203 36.54 -15.52 -6.20
N ASN A 204 36.43 -14.42 -5.44
CA ASN A 204 36.52 -14.43 -3.98
C ASN A 204 35.13 -14.48 -3.30
N ILE A 205 34.04 -14.50 -4.07
CA ILE A 205 32.68 -14.60 -3.49
C ILE A 205 32.47 -15.97 -2.86
N TYR A 206 32.37 -15.97 -1.54
CA TYR A 206 32.00 -17.15 -0.76
C TYR A 206 30.53 -17.14 -0.32
N GLU A 207 30.03 -15.97 0.03
CA GLU A 207 28.66 -15.73 0.47
C GLU A 207 27.94 -14.78 -0.47
N LEU A 208 26.73 -15.11 -0.87
CA LEU A 208 25.91 -14.29 -1.76
C LEU A 208 24.51 -14.10 -1.18
N ALA A 209 24.05 -12.85 -1.09
CA ALA A 209 22.65 -12.58 -0.81
C ALA A 209 21.85 -12.45 -2.12
N ILE A 210 20.69 -13.12 -2.19
CA ILE A 210 19.73 -13.01 -3.29
C ILE A 210 18.37 -12.63 -2.70
N ILE A 211 17.85 -11.46 -3.08
CA ILE A 211 16.62 -10.89 -2.55
C ILE A 211 15.63 -10.74 -3.71
N VAL A 212 14.47 -11.37 -3.59
CA VAL A 212 13.50 -11.47 -4.68
C VAL A 212 12.15 -10.91 -4.25
N GLY A 213 11.75 -9.79 -4.86
CA GLY A 213 10.38 -9.29 -4.80
C GLY A 213 9.49 -10.06 -5.77
N ILE A 214 8.41 -10.67 -5.26
CA ILE A 214 7.51 -11.53 -6.04
C ILE A 214 6.11 -10.92 -6.00
N ASP A 215 5.74 -10.25 -7.08
CA ASP A 215 4.49 -9.50 -7.19
C ASP A 215 3.33 -10.32 -7.78
N GLU A 216 2.12 -9.90 -7.43
CA GLU A 216 0.84 -10.50 -7.83
C GLU A 216 0.76 -12.02 -7.66
N ILE A 217 1.42 -12.56 -6.63
CA ILE A 217 1.56 -14.01 -6.43
C ILE A 217 0.21 -14.72 -6.22
N ASN A 218 -0.80 -13.99 -5.77
CA ASN A 218 -2.17 -14.49 -5.59
C ASN A 218 -2.82 -14.91 -6.93
N LYS A 219 -2.37 -14.42 -8.09
CA LYS A 219 -2.87 -14.90 -9.38
C LYS A 219 -2.60 -16.38 -9.61
N LEU A 220 -1.52 -16.93 -9.03
CA LEU A 220 -1.25 -18.36 -9.08
C LEU A 220 -2.15 -19.15 -8.12
N HIS A 221 -2.45 -18.59 -6.96
CA HIS A 221 -3.43 -19.15 -6.02
C HIS A 221 -4.80 -19.31 -6.69
N ASP A 222 -5.27 -18.28 -7.40
CA ASP A 222 -6.58 -18.27 -8.06
C ASP A 222 -6.67 -19.32 -9.19
N LYS A 223 -5.53 -19.70 -9.78
CA LYS A 223 -5.42 -20.76 -10.78
C LYS A 223 -5.39 -22.16 -10.15
N ASN A 224 -4.56 -22.36 -9.13
CA ASN A 224 -4.43 -23.66 -8.46
C ASN A 224 -3.87 -23.52 -7.04
N TYR A 225 -4.72 -23.76 -6.04
CA TYR A 225 -4.38 -23.66 -4.62
C TYR A 225 -3.23 -24.60 -4.21
N ASP A 226 -3.26 -25.87 -4.62
CA ASP A 226 -2.25 -26.85 -4.22
C ASP A 226 -0.87 -26.51 -4.79
N LYS A 227 -0.83 -26.08 -6.06
CA LYS A 227 0.41 -25.60 -6.69
C LYS A 227 0.93 -24.35 -6.01
N PHE A 228 0.06 -23.42 -5.61
CA PHE A 228 0.48 -22.25 -4.86
C PHE A 228 1.05 -22.62 -3.48
N ARG A 229 0.48 -23.62 -2.80
CA ARG A 229 1.06 -24.16 -1.56
C ARG A 229 2.44 -24.78 -1.78
N ASP A 230 2.62 -25.55 -2.86
CA ASP A 230 3.92 -26.13 -3.23
C ASP A 230 4.97 -25.02 -3.43
N LEU A 231 4.61 -23.92 -4.08
CA LEU A 231 5.48 -22.75 -4.25
C LEU A 231 5.98 -22.21 -2.92
N ILE A 232 5.08 -21.98 -1.96
CA ILE A 232 5.45 -21.43 -0.66
C ILE A 232 6.42 -22.35 0.07
N ASN A 233 6.19 -23.67 0.00
CA ASN A 233 7.09 -24.65 0.60
C ASN A 233 8.49 -24.64 -0.05
N SER A 234 8.58 -24.63 -1.38
CA SER A 234 9.87 -24.61 -2.09
C SER A 234 10.65 -23.31 -1.82
N VAL A 235 9.97 -22.17 -1.89
CA VAL A 235 10.56 -20.84 -1.63
C VAL A 235 10.99 -20.69 -0.17
N GLY A 236 10.14 -21.12 0.78
CA GLY A 236 10.45 -21.14 2.21
C GLY A 236 11.64 -22.04 2.53
N SER A 237 11.69 -23.22 1.92
CA SER A 237 12.78 -24.18 2.13
C SER A 237 14.12 -23.66 1.59
N ALA A 238 14.13 -23.02 0.42
CA ALA A 238 15.32 -22.33 -0.12
C ALA A 238 15.79 -21.16 0.77
N SER A 239 14.86 -20.55 1.52
CA SER A 239 15.11 -19.46 2.44
C SER A 239 15.70 -19.91 3.80
N CYS A 240 15.61 -21.21 4.13
CA CYS A 240 16.21 -21.79 5.33
C CYS A 240 17.73 -21.99 5.18
N ASN A 241 18.15 -22.60 4.08
CA ASN A 241 19.56 -22.86 3.82
C ASN A 241 19.77 -23.19 2.35
N PHE A 242 20.80 -22.59 1.74
CA PHE A 242 21.23 -22.93 0.40
C PHE A 242 22.76 -22.97 0.32
N ILE A 243 23.30 -24.19 0.26
CA ILE A 243 24.73 -24.45 0.09
C ILE A 243 24.99 -24.85 -1.35
N VAL A 244 26.05 -24.29 -1.93
CA VAL A 244 26.52 -24.61 -3.28
C VAL A 244 27.79 -25.43 -3.17
N ASP A 245 27.72 -26.72 -3.48
CA ASP A 245 28.92 -27.53 -3.60
C ASP A 245 29.74 -27.07 -4.82
N LEU A 246 30.98 -26.65 -4.57
CA LEU A 246 31.90 -26.22 -5.61
C LEU A 246 32.79 -27.40 -6.03
N ILE A 247 32.85 -27.67 -7.34
CA ILE A 247 33.73 -28.71 -7.87
C ILE A 247 35.14 -28.12 -8.01
N SER A 248 36.17 -28.92 -7.73
CA SER A 248 37.58 -28.50 -7.71
C SER A 248 38.11 -27.83 -8.99
N GLU A 249 37.46 -28.02 -10.14
CA GLU A 249 37.82 -27.33 -11.39
C GLU A 249 37.33 -25.87 -11.45
N GLU A 250 36.32 -25.51 -10.67
CA GLU A 250 35.71 -24.17 -10.65
C GLU A 250 36.50 -23.20 -9.75
N ILE A 251 37.36 -23.72 -8.88
CA ILE A 251 38.08 -22.99 -7.84
C ILE A 251 39.57 -22.93 -8.21
N GLY A 252 40.10 -21.74 -8.50
CA GLY A 252 41.55 -21.54 -8.45
C GLY A 252 42.07 -21.87 -7.04
N SER A 253 43.29 -22.39 -6.90
CA SER A 253 43.83 -23.09 -5.73
C SER A 253 43.91 -22.35 -4.36
N SER A 254 43.12 -21.31 -4.13
CA SER A 254 43.29 -20.35 -3.02
C SER A 254 42.10 -20.23 -2.06
N ILE A 255 41.01 -21.00 -2.21
CA ILE A 255 39.85 -20.94 -1.28
C ILE A 255 39.87 -22.15 -0.31
N PRO A 256 39.89 -21.94 1.02
CA PRO A 256 39.93 -23.01 2.03
C PRO A 256 38.65 -23.86 2.11
N GLU A 257 37.50 -23.31 1.72
CA GLU A 257 36.20 -23.97 1.82
C GLU A 257 35.65 -24.34 0.43
N LYS A 258 35.29 -25.62 0.23
CA LYS A 258 34.79 -26.17 -1.05
C LYS A 258 33.29 -25.91 -1.30
N THR A 259 32.68 -24.95 -0.60
CA THR A 259 31.22 -24.78 -0.59
C THR A 259 30.81 -23.32 -0.55
N GLY A 260 30.12 -22.79 -1.56
CA GLY A 260 29.50 -21.47 -1.46
C GLY A 260 28.24 -21.46 -0.59
N LYS A 261 27.85 -20.28 -0.07
CA LYS A 261 26.60 -20.11 0.68
C LYS A 261 25.73 -19.02 0.06
N VAL A 262 24.42 -19.26 -0.07
CA VAL A 262 23.46 -18.26 -0.53
C VAL A 262 22.46 -17.93 0.58
N PHE A 263 22.36 -16.64 0.90
CA PHE A 263 21.32 -16.09 1.74
C PHE A 263 20.14 -15.64 0.86
N PHE A 264 19.06 -16.42 0.85
CA PHE A 264 17.90 -16.16 0.01
C PHE A 264 16.74 -15.53 0.79
N VAL A 265 16.25 -14.39 0.32
CA VAL A 265 15.13 -13.65 0.94
C VAL A 265 14.01 -13.42 -0.09
N PRO A 266 12.90 -14.18 -0.01
CA PRO A 266 11.70 -13.88 -0.78
C PRO A 266 10.86 -12.80 -0.09
N VAL A 267 10.33 -11.84 -0.83
CA VAL A 267 9.34 -10.85 -0.35
C VAL A 267 8.12 -10.93 -1.26
N PHE A 268 7.01 -11.42 -0.72
CA PHE A 268 5.79 -11.60 -1.51
C PHE A 268 4.93 -10.34 -1.53
N ALA A 269 4.22 -10.11 -2.63
CA ALA A 269 3.15 -9.14 -2.71
C ALA A 269 1.92 -9.73 -3.41
N GLY A 270 0.75 -9.37 -2.90
CA GLY A 270 -0.54 -9.77 -3.47
C GLY A 270 -1.70 -8.95 -2.91
N THR A 271 -2.88 -9.13 -3.48
CA THR A 271 -4.10 -8.40 -3.06
C THR A 271 -4.90 -9.13 -1.99
N VAL A 272 -4.70 -10.44 -1.83
CA VAL A 272 -5.57 -11.32 -1.04
C VAL A 272 -4.86 -11.80 0.23
N GLU A 273 -5.19 -11.20 1.37
CA GLU A 273 -4.47 -11.39 2.65
C GLU A 273 -4.71 -12.75 3.31
N GLY A 274 -5.98 -13.16 3.46
CA GLY A 274 -6.33 -14.38 4.20
C GLY A 274 -5.68 -15.64 3.62
N PRO A 275 -5.91 -15.96 2.34
CA PRO A 275 -5.23 -17.07 1.65
C PRO A 275 -3.70 -17.05 1.74
N LEU A 276 -3.05 -15.89 1.57
CA LEU A 276 -1.59 -15.79 1.66
C LEU A 276 -1.10 -16.12 3.07
N GLN A 277 -1.66 -15.47 4.09
CA GLN A 277 -1.28 -15.68 5.48
C GLN A 277 -1.51 -17.14 5.91
N LEU A 278 -2.67 -17.69 5.58
CA LEU A 278 -3.05 -19.06 5.94
C LEU A 278 -2.14 -20.11 5.30
N ILE A 279 -1.74 -19.91 4.04
CA ILE A 279 -0.86 -20.84 3.33
C ILE A 279 0.58 -20.75 3.85
N ILE A 280 1.07 -19.53 4.14
CA ILE A 280 2.37 -19.35 4.78
C ILE A 280 2.39 -20.04 6.14
N THR A 281 1.39 -19.82 7.00
CA THR A 281 1.30 -20.51 8.30
C THR A 281 1.27 -22.03 8.15
N LYS A 282 0.53 -22.57 7.17
CA LYS A 282 0.51 -24.02 6.87
C LYS A 282 1.83 -24.58 6.34
N SER A 283 2.73 -23.74 5.83
CA SER A 283 4.08 -24.13 5.39
C SER A 283 5.07 -24.30 6.56
N MET A 284 4.63 -24.06 7.80
CA MET A 284 5.46 -24.04 9.01
C MET A 284 6.49 -22.91 9.03
N HIS A 285 6.45 -21.97 8.09
CA HIS A 285 7.17 -20.70 8.16
C HIS A 285 6.29 -19.65 8.84
N PRO A 286 6.84 -18.84 9.77
CA PRO A 286 6.07 -17.75 10.35
C PRO A 286 5.77 -16.69 9.28
N PRO A 287 4.52 -16.22 9.15
CA PRO A 287 4.18 -15.12 8.27
C PRO A 287 4.70 -13.79 8.86
N LEU A 288 5.46 -13.02 8.09
CA LEU A 288 5.85 -11.65 8.46
C LEU A 288 5.06 -10.66 7.61
N GLN A 289 3.93 -10.20 8.14
CA GLN A 289 3.10 -9.22 7.45
C GLN A 289 3.77 -7.85 7.46
N LEU A 290 3.96 -7.29 6.28
CA LEU A 290 4.49 -5.94 6.11
C LEU A 290 3.31 -4.95 5.99
N PRO A 291 3.16 -4.01 6.93
CA PRO A 291 2.06 -3.05 6.88
C PRO A 291 2.25 -2.08 5.70
N LEU A 292 1.18 -1.75 4.98
CA LEU A 292 1.16 -0.62 4.03
C LEU A 292 -0.03 0.27 4.33
N HIS A 293 0.24 1.36 5.03
CA HIS A 293 -0.77 2.36 5.38
C HIS A 293 -1.01 3.34 4.22
N LEU A 294 -2.15 4.01 4.27
CA LEU A 294 -2.41 5.17 3.44
C LEU A 294 -1.37 6.24 3.75
N LEU A 295 -0.97 7.01 2.74
CA LEU A 295 -0.07 8.15 2.95
C LEU A 295 -0.78 9.23 3.76
N ASP A 296 -0.07 9.85 4.69
CA ASP A 296 -0.57 11.05 5.34
C ASP A 296 -0.43 12.29 4.43
N ILE A 297 -0.95 13.42 4.88
CA ILE A 297 -0.91 14.66 4.09
C ILE A 297 0.52 15.17 3.88
N GLU A 298 1.40 14.97 4.86
CA GLU A 298 2.78 15.44 4.80
C GLU A 298 3.58 14.65 3.74
N ASP A 299 3.41 13.33 3.71
CA ASP A 299 3.95 12.44 2.70
C ASP A 299 3.46 12.81 1.30
N MET A 300 2.15 13.05 1.15
CA MET A 300 1.56 13.44 -0.13
C MET A 300 2.13 14.78 -0.65
N LEU A 301 2.29 15.77 0.23
CA LEU A 301 2.88 17.06 -0.09
C LEU A 301 4.36 16.92 -0.44
N LYS A 302 5.12 16.12 0.32
CA LYS A 302 6.54 15.84 0.07
C LYS A 302 6.75 15.19 -1.29
N ILE A 303 5.89 14.26 -1.69
CA ILE A 303 5.91 13.68 -3.03
C ILE A 303 5.69 14.77 -4.09
N ALA A 304 4.72 15.66 -3.92
CA ALA A 304 4.48 16.76 -4.87
C ALA A 304 5.71 17.68 -5.01
N CYS A 305 6.33 18.08 -3.90
CA CYS A 305 7.55 18.89 -3.91
C CYS A 305 8.68 18.18 -4.67
N ASN A 306 8.89 16.88 -4.42
CA ASN A 306 9.94 16.11 -5.07
C ASN A 306 9.68 15.84 -6.56
N LEU A 307 8.42 15.91 -7.00
CA LEU A 307 8.07 15.88 -8.42
C LEU A 307 8.38 17.21 -9.13
N GLY A 308 8.66 18.28 -8.38
CA GLY A 308 8.99 19.61 -8.90
C GLY A 308 7.77 20.51 -9.07
N PHE A 309 6.68 20.26 -8.33
CA PHE A 309 5.55 21.18 -8.30
C PHE A 309 5.95 22.48 -7.57
N ASP A 310 5.34 23.61 -7.97
CA ASP A 310 5.63 24.91 -7.34
C ASP A 310 5.22 24.94 -5.86
N GLU A 311 6.12 25.35 -4.97
CA GLU A 311 5.85 25.35 -3.52
C GLU A 311 4.71 26.29 -3.13
N ASN A 312 4.55 27.44 -3.79
CA ASN A 312 3.44 28.34 -3.48
C ASN A 312 2.11 27.70 -3.88
N PHE A 313 2.07 27.04 -5.04
CA PHE A 313 0.91 26.23 -5.44
C PHE A 313 0.60 25.15 -4.40
N ILE A 314 1.59 24.37 -3.97
CA ILE A 314 1.41 23.27 -3.01
C ILE A 314 0.88 23.78 -1.65
N TYR A 315 1.52 24.82 -1.09
CA TYR A 315 1.29 25.21 0.31
C TYR A 315 0.24 26.32 0.47
N ARG A 316 0.04 27.19 -0.53
CA ARG A 316 -0.89 28.33 -0.46
C ARG A 316 -2.19 28.10 -1.23
N ASN A 317 -2.26 27.12 -2.13
CA ASN A 317 -3.52 26.80 -2.81
C ASN A 317 -4.39 25.91 -1.91
N ASN A 318 -5.36 26.53 -1.24
CA ASN A 318 -6.30 25.82 -0.36
C ASN A 318 -7.12 24.76 -1.09
N LEU A 319 -7.47 24.99 -2.36
CA LEU A 319 -8.25 24.05 -3.15
C LEU A 319 -7.44 22.78 -3.45
N PHE A 320 -6.18 22.94 -3.86
CA PHE A 320 -5.26 21.81 -4.05
C PHE A 320 -5.12 21.00 -2.76
N ARG A 321 -4.89 21.67 -1.62
CA ARG A 321 -4.73 21.02 -0.32
C ARG A 321 -5.99 20.26 0.13
N ARG A 322 -7.16 20.82 -0.11
CA ARG A 322 -8.44 20.14 0.12
C ARG A 322 -8.57 18.88 -0.76
N MET A 323 -8.23 18.98 -2.04
CA MET A 323 -8.34 17.87 -2.98
C MET A 323 -7.36 16.72 -2.69
N ILE A 324 -6.13 17.01 -2.29
CA ILE A 324 -5.20 15.93 -1.86
C ILE A 324 -5.68 15.26 -0.58
N SER A 325 -6.31 16.02 0.33
CA SER A 325 -6.94 15.46 1.53
C SER A 325 -8.10 14.54 1.14
N ASP A 326 -8.89 14.92 0.13
CA ASP A 326 -9.97 14.10 -0.39
C ASP A 326 -9.47 12.79 -1.03
N VAL A 327 -8.32 12.84 -1.72
CA VAL A 327 -7.62 11.65 -2.26
C VAL A 327 -7.22 10.68 -1.13
N GLY A 328 -6.95 11.19 0.07
CA GLY A 328 -6.87 10.41 1.30
C GLY A 328 -5.78 9.33 1.30
N GLY A 329 -4.62 9.63 0.71
CA GLY A 329 -3.43 8.79 0.82
C GLY A 329 -3.40 7.52 -0.05
N GLN A 330 -4.40 7.30 -0.90
CA GLN A 330 -4.38 6.20 -1.87
C GLN A 330 -3.38 6.48 -2.98
N VAL A 331 -2.28 5.72 -3.00
CA VAL A 331 -1.14 5.96 -3.91
C VAL A 331 -1.56 5.99 -5.38
N ARG A 332 -2.44 5.08 -5.83
CA ARG A 332 -2.90 5.08 -7.23
C ARG A 332 -3.78 6.28 -7.58
N ALA A 333 -4.63 6.74 -6.66
CA ALA A 333 -5.41 7.96 -6.91
C ALA A 333 -4.51 9.19 -6.93
N LEU A 334 -3.55 9.26 -6.00
CA LEU A 334 -2.56 10.32 -5.95
C LEU A 334 -1.70 10.37 -7.20
N GLU A 335 -1.29 9.21 -7.72
CA GLU A 335 -0.59 9.09 -9.00
C GLU A 335 -1.38 9.71 -10.14
N ILE A 336 -2.64 9.31 -10.35
CA ILE A 336 -3.47 9.83 -11.43
C ILE A 336 -3.71 11.33 -11.25
N PHE A 337 -3.93 11.79 -10.02
CA PHE A 337 -4.12 13.19 -9.71
C PHE A 337 -2.88 14.04 -10.05
N TYR A 338 -1.70 13.61 -9.60
CA TYR A 338 -0.46 14.32 -9.87
C TYR A 338 -0.01 14.24 -11.32
N ASP A 339 -0.22 13.11 -12.00
CA ASP A 339 0.09 12.97 -13.43
C ASP A 339 -0.67 14.01 -14.27
N ARG A 340 -1.94 14.25 -13.94
CA ARG A 340 -2.76 15.24 -14.66
C ARG A 340 -2.41 16.68 -14.34
N ILE A 341 -2.07 16.98 -13.08
CA ILE A 341 -1.54 18.31 -12.72
C ILE A 341 -0.22 18.55 -13.45
N TRP A 342 0.65 17.54 -13.48
CA TRP A 342 1.91 17.60 -14.19
C TRP A 342 1.73 17.84 -15.68
N ASP A 343 0.77 17.16 -16.33
CA ASP A 343 0.48 17.39 -17.75
C ASP A 343 -0.12 18.77 -18.01
N ALA A 344 -1.02 19.25 -17.13
CA ALA A 344 -1.60 20.59 -17.24
C ALA A 344 -0.53 21.69 -17.08
N SER A 345 0.40 21.52 -16.15
CA SER A 345 1.46 22.50 -15.88
C SER A 345 2.49 22.64 -17.01
N ARG A 346 2.51 21.72 -17.98
CA ARG A 346 3.32 21.85 -19.21
C ARG A 346 2.80 22.90 -20.17
N THR A 347 1.53 23.26 -20.07
CA THR A 347 0.84 24.16 -21.02
C THR A 347 0.21 25.37 -20.35
N HIS A 348 -0.04 25.31 -19.05
CA HIS A 348 -0.70 26.35 -18.26
C HIS A 348 0.17 26.74 -17.07
N ARG A 349 0.03 27.97 -16.56
CA ARG A 349 0.59 28.31 -15.26
C ARG A 349 -0.20 27.58 -14.18
N TYR A 350 0.43 27.30 -13.04
CA TYR A 350 -0.22 26.65 -11.90
C TYR A 350 -1.50 27.37 -11.42
N ASP A 351 -1.53 28.70 -11.50
CA ASP A 351 -2.70 29.52 -11.13
C ASP A 351 -3.91 29.30 -12.06
N ASP A 352 -3.67 28.85 -13.30
CA ASP A 352 -4.70 28.66 -14.34
C ASP A 352 -5.18 27.20 -14.45
N ILE A 353 -4.63 26.29 -13.64
CA ILE A 353 -5.02 24.87 -13.67
C ILE A 353 -6.40 24.70 -13.03
N ASP A 354 -7.35 24.18 -13.81
CA ASP A 354 -8.68 23.82 -13.30
C ASP A 354 -8.62 22.51 -12.50
N LEU A 355 -8.39 22.66 -11.19
CA LEU A 355 -8.32 21.53 -10.27
C LEU A 355 -9.67 20.82 -10.11
N VAL A 356 -10.79 21.51 -10.33
CA VAL A 356 -12.12 20.92 -10.25
C VAL A 356 -12.34 19.96 -11.42
N ASP A 357 -11.93 20.34 -12.62
CA ASP A 357 -11.95 19.47 -13.79
C ASP A 357 -11.05 18.24 -13.61
N ILE A 358 -9.84 18.43 -13.07
CA ILE A 358 -8.92 17.33 -12.75
C ILE A 358 -9.58 16.33 -11.78
N MET A 359 -10.25 16.82 -10.72
CA MET A 359 -10.95 15.96 -9.76
C MET A 359 -12.15 15.24 -10.38
N LYS A 360 -12.95 15.92 -11.23
CA LYS A 360 -14.06 15.29 -11.95
C LYS A 360 -13.57 14.17 -12.85
N SER A 361 -12.51 14.42 -13.60
CA SER A 361 -11.87 13.39 -14.42
C SER A 361 -11.32 12.25 -13.56
N LEU A 362 -10.85 12.53 -12.33
CA LEU A 362 -10.26 11.52 -11.43
C LEU A 362 -11.35 10.58 -10.93
N GLU A 363 -12.50 11.13 -10.54
CA GLU A 363 -13.69 10.37 -10.17
C GLU A 363 -14.13 9.38 -11.27
N VAL A 364 -14.11 9.82 -12.53
CA VAL A 364 -14.45 8.98 -13.69
C VAL A 364 -13.47 7.82 -13.80
N GLU A 365 -12.17 8.10 -13.74
CA GLU A 365 -11.16 7.06 -13.90
C GLU A 365 -11.15 6.06 -12.75
N LEU A 366 -11.29 6.53 -11.51
CA LEU A 366 -11.43 5.66 -10.35
C LEU A 366 -12.71 4.82 -10.41
N SER A 367 -13.81 5.37 -10.94
CA SER A 367 -15.06 4.62 -11.15
C SER A 367 -14.94 3.46 -12.13
N ILE A 368 -14.01 3.55 -13.08
CA ILE A 368 -13.71 2.48 -14.04
C ILE A 368 -12.78 1.44 -13.40
N ARG A 369 -11.76 1.91 -12.66
CA ARG A 369 -10.71 1.05 -12.11
C ARG A 369 -11.16 0.23 -10.89
N TYR A 370 -12.07 0.78 -10.08
CA TYR A 370 -12.51 0.14 -8.84
C TYR A 370 -13.97 -0.29 -8.92
N PRO A 371 -14.31 -1.46 -8.34
CA PRO A 371 -15.66 -2.04 -8.42
C PRO A 371 -16.66 -1.37 -7.46
N PHE A 372 -16.68 -0.04 -7.36
CA PHE A 372 -17.57 0.69 -6.44
C PHE A 372 -19.03 0.26 -6.60
N ASN A 373 -19.52 0.16 -7.85
CA ASN A 373 -20.89 -0.20 -8.19
C ASN A 373 -21.35 -1.52 -7.56
N LYS A 374 -20.43 -2.49 -7.38
CA LYS A 374 -20.71 -3.79 -6.78
C LYS A 374 -21.12 -3.67 -5.31
N TYR A 375 -20.56 -2.67 -4.60
CA TYR A 375 -20.67 -2.57 -3.14
C TYR A 375 -21.65 -1.49 -2.68
N VAL A 376 -22.20 -0.70 -3.60
CA VAL A 376 -23.07 0.45 -3.30
C VAL A 376 -24.21 0.13 -2.33
N ASN A 377 -24.87 -1.02 -2.49
CA ASN A 377 -26.06 -1.36 -1.69
C ASN A 377 -25.71 -1.91 -0.30
N MET A 378 -24.47 -2.37 -0.09
CA MET A 378 -24.02 -3.03 1.14
C MET A 378 -23.02 -2.18 1.93
N ILE A 379 -22.69 -0.98 1.44
CA ILE A 379 -21.65 -0.15 2.05
C ILE A 379 -22.13 0.58 3.30
N THR A 380 -23.45 0.70 3.52
CA THR A 380 -23.99 1.50 4.63
C THR A 380 -23.42 1.11 6.00
N PRO A 381 -23.37 -0.18 6.41
CA PRO A 381 -22.76 -0.55 7.69
C PRO A 381 -21.26 -0.25 7.73
N VAL A 382 -20.57 -0.36 6.58
CA VAL A 382 -19.14 -0.05 6.46
C VAL A 382 -18.88 1.43 6.69
N LEU A 383 -19.65 2.30 6.01
CA LEU A 383 -19.56 3.75 6.19
C LEU A 383 -19.91 4.13 7.63
N ALA A 384 -21.02 3.60 8.17
CA ALA A 384 -21.44 3.87 9.53
C ALA A 384 -20.34 3.52 10.54
N ASN A 385 -19.76 2.32 10.46
CA ASN A 385 -18.67 1.94 11.35
C ASN A 385 -17.39 2.76 11.14
N ALA A 386 -17.09 3.19 9.91
CA ALA A 386 -15.94 4.05 9.63
C ALA A 386 -16.12 5.47 10.23
N ILE A 387 -17.26 6.11 9.98
CA ILE A 387 -17.56 7.50 10.40
C ILE A 387 -17.75 7.58 11.92
N LEU A 388 -18.36 6.56 12.52
CA LEU A 388 -18.54 6.47 13.96
C LEU A 388 -17.29 5.94 14.68
N ASP A 389 -16.22 5.64 13.94
CA ASP A 389 -14.95 5.09 14.42
C ASP A 389 -15.16 3.87 15.35
N ARG A 390 -15.97 2.91 14.88
CA ARG A 390 -16.29 1.67 15.60
C ARG A 390 -15.40 0.54 15.11
N PRO A 391 -14.70 -0.19 15.99
CA PRO A 391 -13.84 -1.29 15.59
C PRO A 391 -14.67 -2.51 15.17
N VAL A 392 -14.27 -3.16 14.09
CA VAL A 392 -14.96 -4.30 13.49
C VAL A 392 -14.07 -5.56 13.49
N ASP A 393 -14.70 -6.72 13.45
CA ASP A 393 -13.99 -7.96 13.12
C ASP A 393 -13.79 -8.02 11.59
N GLY A 394 -12.55 -8.28 11.16
CA GLY A 394 -12.19 -8.33 9.74
C GLY A 394 -12.91 -9.45 8.97
N ASP A 395 -13.28 -10.54 9.66
CA ASP A 395 -13.98 -11.68 9.08
C ASP A 395 -15.51 -11.59 9.25
N ALA A 396 -16.01 -10.54 9.90
CA ALA A 396 -17.45 -10.32 10.02
C ALA A 396 -18.10 -10.17 8.63
N THR A 397 -19.20 -10.89 8.45
CA THR A 397 -19.98 -10.89 7.21
C THR A 397 -20.91 -9.69 7.18
N LEU A 398 -20.84 -8.92 6.09
CA LEU A 398 -21.66 -7.74 5.82
C LEU A 398 -22.99 -8.08 5.15
N ASP A 399 -22.99 -9.17 4.38
CA ASP A 399 -24.17 -9.72 3.71
C ASP A 399 -24.11 -11.24 3.82
N GLU A 400 -25.06 -11.82 4.56
CA GLU A 400 -25.15 -13.27 4.78
C GLU A 400 -25.37 -14.05 3.47
N ASN A 401 -25.93 -13.42 2.44
CA ASN A 401 -26.20 -14.06 1.15
C ASN A 401 -24.97 -14.10 0.25
N GLU A 402 -24.11 -13.07 0.30
CA GLU A 402 -22.95 -12.94 -0.59
C GLU A 402 -21.61 -13.28 0.09
N SER A 403 -21.59 -13.59 1.39
CA SER A 403 -20.39 -13.93 2.17
C SER A 403 -19.27 -12.87 2.08
N ILE A 404 -19.66 -11.59 2.01
CA ILE A 404 -18.72 -10.47 1.86
C ILE A 404 -18.25 -10.02 3.24
N SER A 405 -16.92 -10.02 3.45
CA SER A 405 -16.29 -9.55 4.69
C SER A 405 -15.51 -8.25 4.52
N TYR A 406 -15.12 -7.61 5.62
CA TYR A 406 -14.26 -6.43 5.60
C TYR A 406 -12.89 -6.71 4.97
N LYS A 407 -12.30 -7.88 5.21
CA LYS A 407 -11.05 -8.31 4.53
C LYS A 407 -11.23 -8.45 3.02
N MET A 408 -12.40 -8.90 2.55
CA MET A 408 -12.72 -8.93 1.13
C MET A 408 -12.79 -7.52 0.54
N LEU A 409 -13.43 -6.56 1.23
CA LEU A 409 -13.46 -5.16 0.80
C LEU A 409 -12.06 -4.52 0.75
N LYS A 410 -11.21 -4.81 1.74
CA LYS A 410 -9.79 -4.43 1.74
C LYS A 410 -9.05 -4.99 0.53
N SER A 411 -9.24 -6.28 0.25
CA SER A 411 -8.60 -6.97 -0.89
C SER A 411 -9.04 -6.40 -2.24
N ASN A 412 -10.26 -5.87 -2.33
CA ASN A 412 -10.79 -5.19 -3.52
C ASN A 412 -10.44 -3.68 -3.57
N GLY A 413 -9.73 -3.15 -2.57
CA GLY A 413 -9.30 -1.75 -2.53
C GLY A 413 -10.43 -0.76 -2.23
N ILE A 414 -11.52 -1.22 -1.61
CA ILE A 414 -12.67 -0.37 -1.24
C ILE A 414 -12.44 0.33 0.10
N LEU A 415 -11.64 -0.27 0.98
CA LEU A 415 -11.29 0.28 2.29
C LEU A 415 -9.90 -0.18 2.72
N SER A 416 -9.39 0.44 3.78
CA SER A 416 -8.22 0.01 4.53
C SER A 416 -8.63 -0.40 5.95
N LEU A 417 -7.92 -1.37 6.51
CA LEU A 417 -8.12 -1.83 7.89
C LEU A 417 -6.87 -1.52 8.70
N GLU A 418 -7.06 -0.78 9.78
CA GLU A 418 -6.02 -0.43 10.75
C GLU A 418 -6.21 -1.28 12.01
N PRO A 419 -5.21 -2.08 12.41
CA PRO A 419 -5.36 -3.00 13.54
C PRO A 419 -5.52 -2.24 14.87
N VAL A 420 -6.46 -2.69 15.70
CA VAL A 420 -6.68 -2.23 17.06
C VAL A 420 -7.02 -3.41 17.96
N ASN A 421 -6.09 -3.81 18.83
CA ASN A 421 -6.21 -5.03 19.63
C ASN A 421 -6.51 -6.26 18.74
N THR A 422 -7.68 -6.89 18.92
CA THR A 422 -8.16 -8.04 18.13
C THR A 422 -9.12 -7.65 17.00
N LYS A 423 -9.35 -6.35 16.79
CA LYS A 423 -10.29 -5.79 15.81
C LYS A 423 -9.59 -4.81 14.88
N PHE A 424 -10.36 -4.16 14.01
CA PHE A 424 -9.85 -3.19 13.04
C PHE A 424 -10.70 -1.93 13.01
N TYR A 425 -10.06 -0.78 12.93
CA TYR A 425 -10.70 0.43 12.45
C TYR A 425 -10.76 0.44 10.93
N ILE A 426 -11.83 1.01 10.39
CA ILE A 426 -12.03 1.15 8.95
C ILE A 426 -11.56 2.53 8.53
N ARG A 427 -10.68 2.60 7.54
CA ARG A 427 -10.22 3.85 6.91
C ARG A 427 -10.65 3.87 5.45
N ILE A 428 -11.32 4.94 5.05
CA ILE A 428 -11.82 5.12 3.68
C ILE A 428 -11.48 6.56 3.27
N PRO A 429 -10.75 6.76 2.15
CA PRO A 429 -10.55 8.09 1.59
C PRO A 429 -11.87 8.79 1.34
N TYR A 430 -11.92 10.10 1.56
CA TYR A 430 -13.16 10.85 1.36
C TYR A 430 -13.69 10.73 -0.07
N LEU A 431 -12.79 10.75 -1.06
CA LEU A 431 -13.13 10.52 -2.46
C LEU A 431 -13.79 9.15 -2.71
N TRP A 432 -13.37 8.11 -1.99
CA TRP A 432 -14.01 6.79 -2.08
C TRP A 432 -15.43 6.84 -1.52
N VAL A 433 -15.62 7.49 -0.37
CA VAL A 433 -16.96 7.64 0.21
C VAL A 433 -17.86 8.42 -0.72
N ARG A 434 -17.36 9.49 -1.34
CA ARG A 434 -18.11 10.27 -2.35
C ARG A 434 -18.54 9.39 -3.53
N LEU A 435 -17.64 8.56 -4.08
CA LEU A 435 -17.95 7.66 -5.19
C LEU A 435 -18.96 6.57 -4.83
N LEU A 436 -18.92 6.06 -3.59
CA LEU A 436 -19.86 5.07 -3.07
C LEU A 436 -21.24 5.69 -2.82
N VAL A 437 -21.29 6.84 -2.16
CA VAL A 437 -22.55 7.51 -1.78
C VAL A 437 -23.25 8.14 -2.98
N LYS A 438 -22.53 8.77 -3.92
CA LYS A 438 -23.14 9.30 -5.16
C LYS A 438 -23.93 8.25 -5.93
N LYS A 439 -23.52 6.99 -5.83
CA LYS A 439 -24.14 5.86 -6.53
C LYS A 439 -25.19 5.13 -5.70
N ALA A 440 -25.28 5.42 -4.39
CA ALA A 440 -26.21 4.79 -3.46
C ALA A 440 -27.66 4.95 -3.90
N VAL A 441 -28.36 3.81 -4.01
CA VAL A 441 -29.78 3.76 -4.33
C VAL A 441 -30.60 4.25 -3.14
N ASN A 442 -30.20 3.88 -1.91
CA ASN A 442 -30.86 4.33 -0.70
C ASN A 442 -30.36 5.73 -0.26
N LYS A 443 -31.08 6.76 -0.72
CA LYS A 443 -30.80 8.15 -0.36
C LYS A 443 -31.24 8.52 1.06
N SER A 444 -32.06 7.72 1.76
CA SER A 444 -32.65 8.14 3.05
C SER A 444 -31.60 8.22 4.17
N ILE A 445 -30.72 7.23 4.26
CA ILE A 445 -29.63 7.18 5.26
C ILE A 445 -28.54 8.21 4.93
N ASN A 446 -28.29 8.41 3.64
CA ASN A 446 -27.24 9.30 3.14
C ASN A 446 -27.73 10.71 2.80
N LYS A 447 -28.97 11.07 3.15
CA LYS A 447 -29.58 12.37 2.75
C LYS A 447 -28.77 13.57 3.25
N PHE A 448 -28.24 13.48 4.47
CA PHE A 448 -27.40 14.53 5.05
C PHE A 448 -25.97 14.51 4.50
N TRP A 449 -25.52 13.34 4.03
CA TRP A 449 -24.21 13.19 3.41
C TRP A 449 -24.11 13.99 2.11
N HIS A 450 -25.12 13.92 1.23
CA HIS A 450 -25.15 14.72 0.00
C HIS A 450 -25.09 16.24 0.25
N GLY A 451 -25.67 16.71 1.36
CA GLY A 451 -25.61 18.12 1.75
C GLY A 451 -24.34 18.53 2.49
N MET A 452 -23.47 17.58 2.85
CA MET A 452 -22.14 17.84 3.44
C MET A 452 -21.01 17.69 2.42
N ILE A 453 -21.27 17.01 1.29
CA ILE A 453 -20.32 16.77 0.20
C ILE A 453 -20.71 17.61 -1.02
N ASP A 454 -20.53 18.92 -0.91
CA ASP A 454 -20.49 19.79 -2.08
C ASP A 454 -19.12 20.50 -2.14
N PRO A 455 -18.19 20.05 -3.00
CA PRO A 455 -16.93 20.74 -3.20
C PRO A 455 -17.10 22.06 -3.96
N ASP A 456 -18.22 22.23 -4.67
CA ASP A 456 -18.55 23.45 -5.41
C ASP A 456 -19.16 24.51 -4.47
N GLU A 457 -19.55 24.14 -3.24
CA GLU A 457 -20.07 25.06 -2.23
C GLU A 457 -18.91 25.72 -1.44
N PRO A 458 -18.74 27.06 -1.50
CA PRO A 458 -17.76 27.77 -0.69
C PRO A 458 -18.11 27.66 0.80
N PHE A 459 -17.12 27.33 1.63
CA PHE A 459 -17.31 27.08 3.06
C PHE A 459 -17.08 28.36 3.88
N TYR A 460 -18.16 29.05 4.27
CA TYR A 460 -18.11 30.21 5.17
C TYR A 460 -18.41 29.83 6.64
N CYS A 461 -18.27 30.76 7.58
CA CYS A 461 -18.58 30.51 9.00
C CYS A 461 -20.00 29.98 9.23
N GLN A 462 -20.99 30.43 8.45
CA GLN A 462 -22.36 29.89 8.52
C GLN A 462 -22.44 28.45 8.02
N ASN A 463 -21.64 28.10 7.01
CA ASN A 463 -21.51 26.73 6.53
C ASN A 463 -20.95 25.81 7.62
N TRP A 464 -20.20 26.33 8.60
CA TRP A 464 -19.75 25.54 9.74
C TRP A 464 -20.91 25.12 10.66
N GLU A 465 -21.82 26.04 11.00
CA GLU A 465 -22.99 25.69 11.82
C GLU A 465 -23.90 24.69 11.09
N ILE A 466 -24.13 24.93 9.79
CA ILE A 466 -24.90 24.04 8.92
C ILE A 466 -24.21 22.67 8.83
N PHE A 467 -22.90 22.64 8.67
CA PHE A 467 -22.11 21.42 8.65
C PHE A 467 -22.26 20.64 9.96
N ASN A 468 -22.13 21.29 11.11
CA ASN A 468 -22.29 20.65 12.41
C ASN A 468 -23.68 20.02 12.55
N VAL A 469 -24.75 20.79 12.28
CA VAL A 469 -26.12 20.26 12.37
C VAL A 469 -26.33 19.05 11.46
N LYS A 470 -25.83 19.12 10.21
CA LYS A 470 -25.90 17.99 9.27
C LYS A 470 -25.05 16.80 9.73
N PHE A 471 -23.86 17.03 10.30
CA PHE A 471 -22.99 15.98 10.82
C PHE A 471 -23.63 15.26 12.00
N TRP A 472 -24.28 16.00 12.89
CA TRP A 472 -25.03 15.44 14.00
C TRP A 472 -26.21 14.60 13.53
N ALA A 473 -27.04 15.14 12.64
CA ALA A 473 -28.16 14.41 12.05
C ALA A 473 -27.69 13.13 11.34
N LEU A 474 -26.55 13.19 10.65
CA LEU A 474 -25.92 12.05 10.03
C LEU A 474 -25.51 11.00 11.08
N ARG A 475 -24.83 11.37 12.17
CA ARG A 475 -24.45 10.41 13.23
C ARG A 475 -25.66 9.66 13.77
N TYR A 476 -26.77 10.36 14.04
CA TYR A 476 -28.04 9.71 14.43
C TYR A 476 -28.52 8.71 13.38
N CYS A 477 -28.54 9.09 12.10
CA CYS A 477 -28.94 8.21 11.02
C CYS A 477 -28.06 6.97 10.91
N LEU A 478 -26.75 7.11 11.13
CA LEU A 478 -25.79 5.99 11.06
C LEU A 478 -25.98 5.01 12.23
N PHE A 479 -26.18 5.50 13.45
CA PHE A 479 -26.52 4.62 14.59
C PHE A 479 -27.85 3.90 14.37
N SER A 480 -28.85 4.62 13.86
CA SER A 480 -30.16 4.05 13.51
C SER A 480 -30.02 2.95 12.43
N ALA A 481 -29.21 3.19 11.40
CA ALA A 481 -28.92 2.22 10.34
C ALA A 481 -28.17 0.97 10.84
N LEU A 482 -27.42 1.07 11.94
CA LEU A 482 -26.79 -0.06 12.62
C LEU A 482 -27.74 -0.77 13.62
N GLY A 483 -29.00 -0.32 13.73
CA GLY A 483 -30.02 -0.93 14.58
C GLY A 483 -29.99 -0.50 16.05
N PHE A 484 -29.24 0.55 16.40
CA PHE A 484 -29.24 1.09 17.75
C PHE A 484 -30.54 1.85 18.03
N LYS A 485 -31.14 1.57 19.19
CA LYS A 485 -32.31 2.31 19.70
C LYS A 485 -31.93 3.33 20.77
N GLN A 486 -30.81 3.10 21.45
CA GLN A 486 -30.29 3.95 22.50
C GLN A 486 -28.77 3.78 22.55
N ILE A 487 -28.04 4.86 22.82
CA ILE A 487 -26.59 4.87 23.02
C ILE A 487 -26.23 5.81 24.16
N GLU A 488 -25.04 5.66 24.74
CA GLU A 488 -24.54 6.64 25.71
C GLU A 488 -24.06 7.90 25.00
N LEU A 489 -24.21 9.05 25.66
CA LEU A 489 -23.78 10.35 25.14
C LEU A 489 -22.29 10.35 24.78
N LYS A 490 -21.45 9.66 25.56
CA LYS A 490 -20.01 9.51 25.27
C LYS A 490 -19.73 8.81 23.94
N GLU A 491 -20.57 7.87 23.53
CA GLU A 491 -20.44 7.20 22.23
C GLU A 491 -20.92 8.11 21.10
N LEU A 492 -22.03 8.82 21.32
CA LEU A 492 -22.54 9.81 20.36
C LEU A 492 -21.51 10.92 20.12
N LEU A 493 -20.83 11.39 21.17
CA LEU A 493 -19.85 12.48 21.16
C LEU A 493 -18.40 12.01 21.14
N LYS A 494 -18.15 10.76 20.73
CA LYS A 494 -16.79 10.22 20.67
C LYS A 494 -15.87 11.17 19.88
N GLY A 495 -14.80 11.62 20.52
CA GLY A 495 -13.81 12.55 19.96
C GLY A 495 -14.07 14.03 20.22
N ALA A 496 -15.21 14.41 20.82
CA ALA A 496 -15.49 15.79 21.20
C ALA A 496 -14.81 16.16 22.53
N HIS A 497 -14.41 17.43 22.66
CA HIS A 497 -14.04 18.02 23.94
C HIS A 497 -15.28 18.52 24.68
N TYR A 498 -15.39 18.18 25.96
CA TYR A 498 -16.51 18.56 26.82
C TYR A 498 -15.99 19.03 28.18
N SER A 499 -16.81 19.78 28.90
CA SER A 499 -16.51 20.19 30.27
C SER A 499 -16.67 19.02 31.25
N ASP A 500 -15.92 19.05 32.35
CA ASP A 500 -15.91 18.00 33.37
C ASP A 500 -17.29 17.73 34.01
N ASN A 501 -18.23 18.66 33.86
CA ASN A 501 -19.55 18.61 34.50
C ASN A 501 -20.63 17.97 33.61
N LEU A 502 -20.32 17.57 32.37
CA LEU A 502 -21.27 16.93 31.48
C LEU A 502 -21.41 15.44 31.83
N ASP A 503 -22.63 14.95 32.10
CA ASP A 503 -22.86 13.52 32.31
C ASP A 503 -22.84 12.78 30.97
N LEU A 504 -21.69 12.20 30.67
CA LEU A 504 -21.43 11.46 29.43
C LEU A 504 -22.04 10.05 29.42
N ASN A 505 -22.48 9.55 30.57
CA ASN A 505 -23.13 8.25 30.67
C ASN A 505 -24.66 8.36 30.48
N ALA A 506 -25.17 9.57 30.23
CA ALA A 506 -26.57 9.78 29.89
C ALA A 506 -26.94 9.00 28.62
N ASN A 507 -28.07 8.30 28.66
CA ASN A 507 -28.59 7.58 27.52
C ASN A 507 -29.32 8.53 26.56
N VAL A 508 -29.03 8.40 25.28
CA VAL A 508 -29.62 9.15 24.17
C VAL A 508 -30.41 8.19 23.30
N ASP A 509 -31.70 8.46 23.13
CA ASP A 509 -32.56 7.70 22.23
C ASP A 509 -32.21 7.99 20.77
N ILE A 510 -32.13 6.93 19.97
CA ILE A 510 -31.81 7.01 18.55
C ILE A 510 -33.11 6.93 17.74
N PRO A 511 -33.48 8.01 17.02
CA PRO A 511 -34.68 8.01 16.19
C PRO A 511 -34.51 7.12 14.96
N ASP A 512 -35.62 6.78 14.31
CA ASP A 512 -35.59 6.19 12.98
C ASP A 512 -34.96 7.19 11.99
N HIS A 513 -33.94 6.75 11.25
CA HIS A 513 -33.25 7.57 10.23
C HIS A 513 -34.20 8.19 9.19
N GLU A 514 -35.33 7.54 8.89
CA GLU A 514 -36.33 8.10 7.97
C GLU A 514 -36.99 9.37 8.56
N SER A 515 -37.15 9.42 9.89
CA SER A 515 -37.80 10.53 10.60
C SER A 515 -36.90 11.74 10.87
N VAL A 516 -35.57 11.58 10.79
CA VAL A 516 -34.62 12.66 11.09
C VAL A 516 -34.73 13.78 10.05
N SER A 517 -34.87 15.02 10.51
CA SER A 517 -34.89 16.22 9.68
C SER A 517 -34.07 17.33 10.35
N THR A 518 -33.50 18.22 9.53
CA THR A 518 -32.73 19.39 9.99
C THR A 518 -33.51 20.65 9.71
N HIS A 519 -33.67 21.50 10.71
CA HIS A 519 -34.30 22.81 10.59
C HIS A 519 -33.27 23.90 10.85
N PHE A 520 -33.32 24.97 10.06
CA PHE A 520 -32.40 26.10 10.19
C PHE A 520 -33.18 27.33 10.65
N LEU A 521 -32.56 28.15 11.49
CA LEU A 521 -33.15 29.42 11.91
C LEU A 521 -33.24 30.36 10.70
N VAL A 522 -34.36 31.08 10.59
CA VAL A 522 -34.60 32.06 9.50
C VAL A 522 -33.64 33.25 9.63
N ASN A 523 -33.32 33.65 10.86
CA ASN A 523 -32.39 34.73 11.16
C ASN A 523 -31.10 34.13 11.71
N GLN A 524 -30.03 34.15 10.91
CA GLN A 524 -28.70 33.69 11.29
C GLN A 524 -27.75 34.88 11.35
N PHE A 525 -26.69 34.77 12.14
CA PHE A 525 -25.66 35.82 12.23
C PHE A 525 -24.37 35.36 11.51
N PRO A 526 -23.78 36.19 10.64
CA PRO A 526 -24.32 37.46 10.15
C PRO A 526 -25.58 37.28 9.28
N PRO A 527 -26.40 38.32 9.06
CA PRO A 527 -27.63 38.19 8.26
C PRO A 527 -27.33 37.80 6.80
N SER A 528 -28.22 37.03 6.18
CA SER A 528 -28.11 36.52 4.79
C SER A 528 -28.23 37.58 3.68
N ASP A 529 -28.19 38.86 4.01
CA ASP A 529 -28.31 39.93 3.01
C ASP A 529 -27.03 39.99 2.17
N ALA A 530 -27.20 39.95 0.84
CA ALA A 530 -26.16 39.89 -0.20
C ALA A 530 -25.12 41.04 -0.18
N ASN A 531 -25.21 41.96 0.78
CA ASN A 531 -24.25 43.04 1.03
C ASN A 531 -23.27 42.75 2.17
N TYR A 532 -23.38 41.63 2.88
CA TYR A 532 -22.35 41.16 3.82
C TYR A 532 -21.25 40.36 3.08
N ASN A 533 -20.72 40.94 2.00
CA ASN A 533 -19.44 40.49 1.45
C ASN A 533 -18.35 40.87 2.46
N MET A 534 -17.92 39.92 3.29
CA MET A 534 -16.77 40.09 4.19
C MET A 534 -15.41 40.27 3.47
N LEU A 535 -15.41 40.57 2.17
CA LEU A 535 -14.21 40.77 1.37
C LEU A 535 -14.45 41.90 0.36
N ASN A 536 -14.30 43.15 0.81
CA ASN A 536 -13.90 44.21 -0.11
C ASN A 536 -12.40 44.09 -0.37
N THR A 537 -12.00 44.40 -1.59
CA THR A 537 -10.73 44.15 -2.29
C THR A 537 -9.45 44.70 -1.61
N GLU A 538 -9.53 45.23 -0.39
CA GLU A 538 -8.42 45.84 0.35
C GLU A 538 -8.19 45.22 1.75
N GLY A 539 -8.89 44.16 2.14
CA GLY A 539 -8.54 43.36 3.32
C GLY A 539 -8.69 44.08 4.67
N ILE A 540 -9.52 45.13 4.75
CA ILE A 540 -9.87 45.84 5.99
C ILE A 540 -11.38 46.01 6.04
N THR A 541 -12.01 45.49 7.09
CA THR A 541 -13.41 45.80 7.43
C THR A 541 -13.45 46.41 8.84
N LEU A 542 -13.98 47.62 8.94
CA LEU A 542 -14.23 48.31 10.21
C LEU A 542 -15.64 47.95 10.70
N LEU A 543 -15.74 47.28 11.84
CA LEU A 543 -17.01 47.07 12.54
C LEU A 543 -17.20 48.19 13.56
N THR A 544 -18.35 48.87 13.54
CA THR A 544 -18.81 49.72 14.65
C THR A 544 -20.10 49.16 15.22
N ASP A 545 -20.02 48.64 16.45
CA ASP A 545 -21.17 48.45 17.34
C ASP A 545 -20.87 49.19 18.65
N GLY A 546 -21.84 49.98 19.14
CA GLY A 546 -21.71 50.76 20.37
C GLY A 546 -20.56 51.77 20.44
N GLY A 547 -20.00 52.21 19.30
CA GLY A 547 -18.88 53.17 19.26
C GLY A 547 -17.49 52.57 19.55
N LYS A 548 -17.36 51.23 19.58
CA LYS A 548 -16.05 50.57 19.59
C LYS A 548 -15.75 49.94 18.23
N THR A 549 -14.60 50.32 17.68
CA THR A 549 -14.09 49.84 16.40
C THR A 549 -13.36 48.50 16.61
N PHE A 550 -13.84 47.43 15.97
CA PHE A 550 -13.12 46.16 15.94
C PHE A 550 -12.42 45.98 14.59
N ASN A 551 -11.10 45.78 14.67
CA ASN A 551 -10.22 45.60 13.53
C ASN A 551 -9.99 44.09 13.37
N ILE A 552 -10.60 43.47 12.37
CA ILE A 552 -10.35 42.06 12.04
C ILE A 552 -9.58 42.07 10.72
N SER A 553 -8.25 42.00 10.83
CA SER A 553 -7.38 41.83 9.66
C SER A 553 -7.14 40.34 9.43
N LEU A 554 -6.85 39.93 8.18
CA LEU A 554 -6.37 38.58 7.84
C LEU A 554 -5.12 38.14 8.63
N LYS A 555 -4.42 39.07 9.31
CA LYS A 555 -3.31 38.74 10.22
C LYS A 555 -3.77 38.26 11.61
N ASP A 556 -5.07 38.33 11.92
CA ASP A 556 -5.66 37.97 13.21
C ASP A 556 -6.36 36.59 13.21
N ASN A 557 -6.14 35.72 12.21
CA ASN A 557 -6.61 34.32 12.24
C ASN A 557 -6.10 33.54 13.47
N GLY A 558 -5.10 34.05 14.19
CA GLY A 558 -4.67 33.51 15.48
C GLY A 558 -5.62 33.78 16.66
N LYS A 559 -6.73 34.49 16.46
CA LYS A 559 -7.72 34.82 17.51
C LYS A 559 -9.10 34.17 17.30
N ILE A 560 -9.19 33.15 16.46
CA ILE A 560 -10.33 32.23 16.50
C ILE A 560 -10.17 31.38 17.77
N TYR A 561 -11.17 31.40 18.65
CA TYR A 561 -11.17 30.56 19.84
C TYR A 561 -11.12 29.08 19.42
N LYS A 562 -9.94 28.47 19.54
CA LYS A 562 -9.72 27.02 19.42
C LYS A 562 -10.66 26.29 20.40
N ASN A 563 -11.59 25.51 19.89
CA ASN A 563 -12.20 24.41 20.65
C ASN A 563 -11.55 23.11 20.16
N GLY A 564 -10.46 22.72 20.81
CA GLY A 564 -9.66 21.55 20.46
C GLY A 564 -8.51 21.83 19.50
N GLU A 565 -7.52 20.94 19.48
CA GLU A 565 -6.53 20.87 18.42
C GLU A 565 -7.14 20.10 17.24
N GLY A 566 -7.42 20.79 16.13
CA GLY A 566 -7.74 20.15 14.87
C GLY A 566 -6.64 19.17 14.45
N ALA A 567 -6.98 18.21 13.60
CA ALA A 567 -6.00 17.27 13.09
C ALA A 567 -5.02 18.01 12.17
N ASN A 568 -3.71 17.80 12.33
CA ASN A 568 -2.70 18.49 11.51
C ASN A 568 -3.06 18.45 10.01
N GLY A 569 -3.40 19.61 9.45
CA GLY A 569 -3.63 19.79 8.01
C GLY A 569 -5.08 20.04 7.55
N ASP A 570 -6.06 20.04 8.46
CA ASP A 570 -7.46 20.37 8.17
C ASP A 570 -7.71 21.86 7.85
N GLY A 571 -6.75 22.74 8.13
CA GLY A 571 -6.88 24.16 7.81
C GLY A 571 -7.96 24.86 8.64
N PHE A 572 -8.35 24.27 9.78
CA PHE A 572 -9.26 24.84 10.77
C PHE A 572 -8.63 24.87 12.15
#